data_AF-D2VF48-F1
#
_entry.id   AF-D2VF48-F1
#
_cell.length_a   1.000
_cell.length_b   1.000
_cell.length_c   1.000
_cell.angle_alpha   90.00
_cell.angle_beta   90.00
_cell.angle_gamma   90.00
#
_symmetry.space_group_name_H-M   'P 1'
#
loop_
_entity.id
_entity.type
_entity.pdbx_description
1 polymer ?
#
loop_
_entity_poly.entity_id
_entity_poly.type
_entity_poly.pdbx_seq_one_letter_code
_entity_poly.pdbx_strand_id
1 'polypeptide(L)'
;MAVVSSKNYLTLYNSLATLEWIYLLLFRTLQPLIQRHSSRLKVNKQAADRIALRKPSLWQLNGGFLKYIQTQALLESVHSFFGITSSPVRTTFGQTCGRLFITHLIGDDLPTNDLLSDCLMTTLQLSWSAADIVRYLFYLGQLWKLDQTHPKVASILKFLRYNAFLVLYPVGMLSEVSMKRRKPVVKKPPYPLVKKFMIVFFFLFIVCVGYPTVYLHMLSQRRKSMK
;
A
#
# COMPACT_ATOMS: atom_id res chain seq x y z
N MET A 1 -22.20 6.57 -26.72
CA MET A 1 -20.72 6.46 -26.86
C MET A 1 -19.94 6.78 -25.59
N ALA A 2 -20.30 7.80 -24.80
CA ALA A 2 -19.56 8.19 -23.58
C ALA A 2 -19.43 7.08 -22.51
N VAL A 3 -20.50 6.30 -22.27
CA VAL A 3 -20.51 5.21 -21.25
C VAL A 3 -19.63 4.01 -21.64
N VAL A 4 -19.47 3.74 -22.94
CA VAL A 4 -18.61 2.65 -23.42
C VAL A 4 -17.14 3.06 -23.34
N SER A 5 -16.85 4.34 -23.59
CA SER A 5 -15.50 4.91 -23.46
C SER A 5 -15.00 4.87 -22.00
N SER A 6 -15.86 5.22 -21.03
CA SER A 6 -15.49 5.18 -19.60
C SER A 6 -15.24 3.75 -19.10
N LYS A 7 -16.02 2.76 -19.55
CA LYS A 7 -15.82 1.34 -19.17
C LYS A 7 -14.48 0.80 -19.67
N ASN A 8 -14.12 1.05 -20.92
CA ASN A 8 -12.86 0.57 -21.49
C ASN A 8 -11.65 1.25 -20.82
N TYR A 9 -11.75 2.56 -20.56
CA TYR A 9 -10.75 3.30 -19.82
C TYR A 9 -10.54 2.73 -18.40
N LEU A 10 -11.63 2.54 -17.64
CA LEU A 10 -11.54 1.99 -16.28
C LEU A 10 -11.01 0.55 -16.28
N THR A 11 -11.34 -0.24 -17.31
CA THR A 11 -10.81 -1.59 -17.46
C THR A 11 -9.28 -1.52 -17.62
N LEU A 12 -8.78 -0.67 -18.52
CA LEU A 12 -7.35 -0.50 -18.73
C LEU A 12 -6.65 0.01 -17.46
N TYR A 13 -7.19 1.06 -16.82
CA TYR A 13 -6.65 1.63 -15.60
C TYR A 13 -6.53 0.58 -14.47
N ASN A 14 -7.63 -0.12 -14.15
CA ASN A 14 -7.61 -1.11 -13.08
C ASN A 14 -6.70 -2.31 -13.41
N SER A 15 -6.59 -2.68 -14.70
CA SER A 15 -5.69 -3.76 -15.15
C SER A 15 -4.23 -3.37 -14.97
N LEU A 16 -3.85 -2.17 -15.43
CA LEU A 16 -2.50 -1.63 -15.26
C LEU A 16 -2.14 -1.50 -13.78
N ALA A 17 -3.03 -0.91 -12.98
CA ALA A 17 -2.78 -0.77 -11.55
C ALA A 17 -2.63 -2.14 -10.86
N THR A 18 -3.44 -3.14 -11.22
CA THR A 18 -3.28 -4.51 -10.72
C THR A 18 -1.90 -5.07 -11.07
N LEU A 19 -1.47 -4.92 -12.33
CA LEU A 19 -0.18 -5.42 -12.79
C LEU A 19 1.00 -4.70 -12.11
N GLU A 20 0.92 -3.39 -11.91
CA GLU A 20 1.95 -2.62 -11.20
C GLU A 20 2.11 -3.09 -9.75
N TRP A 21 1.01 -3.35 -9.04
CA TRP A 21 1.06 -3.88 -7.67
C TRP A 21 1.56 -5.33 -7.61
N ILE A 22 1.15 -6.18 -8.56
CA ILE A 22 1.72 -7.54 -8.70
C ILE A 22 3.22 -7.45 -8.96
N TYR A 23 3.65 -6.53 -9.83
CA TYR A 23 5.05 -6.34 -10.17
C TYR A 23 5.87 -5.90 -8.96
N LEU A 24 5.35 -4.95 -8.18
CA LEU A 24 5.95 -4.54 -6.92
C LEU A 24 6.08 -5.72 -5.95
N LEU A 25 5.02 -6.50 -5.78
CA LEU A 25 4.99 -7.60 -4.82
C LEU A 25 5.97 -8.70 -5.21
N LEU A 26 5.85 -9.24 -6.43
CA LEU A 26 6.60 -10.43 -6.83
C LEU A 26 8.07 -10.10 -7.13
N PHE A 27 8.32 -9.10 -7.98
CA PHE A 27 9.66 -8.86 -8.52
C PHE A 27 10.46 -7.87 -7.69
N ARG A 28 9.81 -6.87 -7.09
CA ARG A 28 10.51 -5.82 -6.34
C ARG A 28 10.61 -6.12 -4.85
N THR A 29 9.67 -6.90 -4.29
CA THR A 29 9.63 -7.22 -2.86
C THR A 29 10.08 -8.66 -2.60
N LEU A 30 9.35 -9.65 -3.11
CA LEU A 30 9.60 -11.06 -2.78
C LEU A 30 10.88 -11.62 -3.40
N GLN A 31 11.16 -11.35 -4.68
CA GLN A 31 12.35 -11.88 -5.33
C GLN A 31 13.66 -11.46 -4.62
N PRO A 32 13.90 -10.17 -4.29
CA PRO A 32 15.07 -9.79 -3.52
C PRO A 32 15.13 -10.43 -2.13
N LEU A 33 13.99 -10.65 -1.47
CA LEU A 33 13.94 -11.30 -0.17
C LEU A 33 14.30 -12.78 -0.23
N ILE A 34 13.78 -13.50 -1.23
CA ILE A 34 14.10 -14.91 -1.47
C ILE A 34 15.59 -15.06 -1.78
N GLN A 35 16.13 -14.20 -2.65
CA GLN A 35 17.57 -14.19 -2.96
C GLN A 35 18.43 -13.89 -1.72
N ARG A 36 18.00 -12.93 -0.88
CA ARG A 36 18.67 -12.62 0.39
C ARG A 36 18.62 -13.80 1.36
N HIS A 37 17.46 -14.44 1.52
CA HIS A 37 17.28 -15.59 2.41
C HIS A 37 18.12 -16.80 1.96
N SER A 38 18.07 -17.14 0.68
CA SER A 38 18.89 -18.22 0.10
C SER A 38 20.40 -17.98 0.28
N SER A 39 20.84 -16.73 0.13
CA SER A 39 22.24 -16.35 0.37
C SER A 39 22.64 -16.48 1.85
N ARG A 40 21.73 -16.20 2.79
CA ARG A 40 21.99 -16.33 4.23
C ARG A 40 22.16 -17.78 4.68
N LEU A 41 21.42 -18.71 4.09
CA LEU A 41 21.53 -20.14 4.42
C LEU A 41 22.90 -20.73 4.06
N LYS A 42 23.63 -20.12 3.11
CA LYS A 42 24.94 -20.59 2.66
C LYS A 42 26.12 -19.98 3.43
N VAL A 43 25.89 -18.97 4.28
CA VAL A 43 26.95 -18.15 4.87
C VAL A 43 26.79 -18.11 6.39
N ASN A 44 27.91 -18.11 7.13
CA ASN A 44 27.90 -18.00 8.59
C ASN A 44 27.17 -16.71 9.04
N LYS A 45 26.43 -16.77 10.15
CA LYS A 45 25.50 -15.72 10.62
C LYS A 45 26.14 -14.33 10.70
N GLN A 46 27.38 -14.26 11.21
CA GLN A 46 28.14 -13.00 11.30
C GLN A 46 28.58 -12.43 9.94
N ALA A 47 28.87 -13.28 8.95
CA ALA A 47 29.20 -12.84 7.61
C ALA A 47 27.92 -12.44 6.83
N ALA A 48 26.81 -13.14 7.08
CA ALA A 48 25.50 -12.83 6.53
C ALA A 48 24.99 -11.45 6.98
N ASP A 49 25.19 -11.10 8.26
CA ASP A 49 24.82 -9.78 8.81
C ASP A 49 25.67 -8.65 8.19
N ARG A 50 26.99 -8.86 8.03
CA ARG A 50 27.87 -7.89 7.35
C ARG A 50 27.49 -7.67 5.88
N ILE A 51 27.09 -8.72 5.18
CA ILE A 51 26.61 -8.64 3.79
C ILE A 51 25.26 -7.92 3.72
N ALA A 52 24.37 -8.14 4.68
CA ALA A 52 23.07 -7.47 4.73
C ALA A 52 23.21 -5.96 4.95
N LEU A 53 24.18 -5.53 5.77
CA LEU A 53 24.53 -4.11 5.98
C LEU A 53 25.09 -3.42 4.73
N ARG A 54 25.64 -4.17 3.76
CA ARG A 54 26.18 -3.64 2.50
C ARG A 54 25.16 -3.55 1.36
N LYS A 55 24.05 -4.28 1.43
CA LYS A 55 23.02 -4.28 0.36
C LYS A 55 22.08 -3.08 0.54
N PRO A 56 21.62 -2.46 -0.56
CA PRO A 56 20.69 -1.33 -0.48
C PRO A 56 19.41 -1.75 0.24
N SER A 57 18.90 -0.88 1.11
CA SER A 57 17.63 -1.10 1.82
C SER A 57 16.47 -1.30 0.85
N LEU A 58 15.42 -1.98 1.30
CA LEU A 58 14.23 -2.21 0.47
C LEU A 58 13.56 -0.89 0.06
N TRP A 59 13.63 0.15 0.91
CA TRP A 59 13.18 1.49 0.56
C TRP A 59 13.99 2.10 -0.58
N GLN A 60 15.32 1.96 -0.60
CA GLN A 60 16.13 2.48 -1.71
C GLN A 60 15.83 1.80 -3.04
N LEU A 61 15.49 0.51 -3.01
CA LEU A 61 15.13 -0.25 -4.21
C LEU A 61 13.72 0.08 -4.72
N ASN A 62 12.76 0.24 -3.80
CA ASN A 62 11.34 0.27 -4.16
C ASN A 62 10.69 1.64 -3.96
N GLY A 63 11.30 2.55 -3.19
CA GLY A 63 10.70 3.83 -2.79
C GLY A 63 10.28 4.70 -3.96
N GLY A 64 11.11 4.80 -5.00
CA GLY A 64 10.75 5.54 -6.23
C GLY A 64 9.52 4.96 -6.94
N PHE A 65 9.49 3.63 -7.11
CA PHE A 65 8.35 2.96 -7.74
C PHE A 65 7.09 3.05 -6.87
N LEU A 66 7.24 2.91 -5.55
CA LEU A 66 6.15 3.01 -4.60
C LEU A 66 5.54 4.42 -4.58
N LYS A 67 6.37 5.48 -4.65
CA LYS A 67 5.88 6.85 -4.81
C LYS A 67 5.10 7.04 -6.10
N TYR A 68 5.58 6.46 -7.19
CA TYR A 68 4.92 6.53 -8.50
C TYR A 68 3.50 5.91 -8.45
N ILE A 69 3.37 4.65 -8.01
CA ILE A 69 2.06 3.98 -7.96
C ILE A 69 1.10 4.65 -6.97
N GLN A 70 1.62 5.20 -5.86
CA GLN A 70 0.78 5.93 -4.89
C GLN A 70 0.30 7.28 -5.44
N THR A 71 1.13 7.94 -6.25
CA THR A 71 0.74 9.20 -6.91
C THR A 71 -0.31 8.93 -7.97
N GLN A 72 -0.20 7.84 -8.73
CA GLN A 72 -1.25 7.43 -9.67
C GLN A 72 -2.60 7.19 -8.99
N ALA A 73 -2.62 6.68 -7.76
CA ALA A 73 -3.86 6.45 -7.01
C ALA A 73 -4.65 7.75 -6.72
N LEU A 74 -4.07 8.95 -6.93
CA LEU A 74 -4.83 10.21 -6.93
C LEU A 74 -5.85 10.26 -8.07
N LEU A 75 -5.58 9.61 -9.19
CA LEU A 75 -6.52 9.53 -10.30
C LEU A 75 -7.86 8.90 -9.87
N GLU A 76 -7.87 8.01 -8.89
CA GLU A 76 -9.13 7.46 -8.35
C GLU A 76 -9.97 8.50 -7.63
N SER A 77 -9.30 9.41 -6.90
CA SER A 77 -9.98 10.51 -6.24
C SER A 77 -10.57 11.47 -7.28
N VAL A 78 -9.82 11.69 -8.37
CA VAL A 78 -10.29 12.46 -9.53
C VAL A 78 -11.48 11.77 -10.22
N HIS A 79 -11.41 10.46 -10.45
CA HIS A 79 -12.53 9.69 -11.03
C HIS A 79 -13.77 9.72 -10.16
N SER A 80 -13.60 9.62 -8.84
CA SER A 80 -14.69 9.75 -7.88
C SER A 80 -15.29 11.17 -7.91
N PHE A 81 -14.45 12.20 -8.01
CA PHE A 81 -14.88 13.60 -8.04
C PHE A 81 -15.70 13.94 -9.29
N PHE A 82 -15.28 13.45 -10.46
CA PHE A 82 -16.02 13.62 -11.73
C PHE A 82 -17.18 12.63 -11.91
N GLY A 83 -17.48 11.79 -10.91
CA GLY A 83 -18.58 10.82 -10.98
C GLY A 83 -18.35 9.67 -11.96
N ILE A 84 -17.11 9.44 -12.40
CA ILE A 84 -16.73 8.32 -13.27
C ILE A 84 -16.85 6.99 -12.50
N THR A 85 -16.63 7.03 -11.18
CA THR A 85 -16.79 5.89 -10.27
C THR A 85 -17.76 6.22 -9.14
N SER A 86 -18.50 5.22 -8.65
CA SER A 86 -19.48 5.37 -7.57
C SER A 86 -18.89 5.48 -6.16
N SER A 87 -17.57 5.55 -6.03
CA SER A 87 -16.86 5.59 -4.75
C SER A 87 -17.01 6.96 -4.05
N PRO A 88 -17.17 7.01 -2.71
CA PRO A 88 -17.28 8.29 -2.01
C PRO A 88 -15.95 9.05 -2.02
N VAL A 89 -15.95 10.25 -2.61
CA VAL A 89 -14.76 11.12 -2.80
C VAL A 89 -13.97 11.32 -1.51
N ARG A 90 -14.65 11.61 -0.39
CA ARG A 90 -13.99 11.88 0.89
C ARG A 90 -13.17 10.68 1.38
N THR A 91 -13.68 9.47 1.18
CA THR A 91 -13.00 8.25 1.61
C THR A 91 -11.84 7.88 0.71
N THR A 92 -12.00 7.99 -0.61
CA THR A 92 -10.92 7.69 -1.57
C THR A 92 -9.79 8.70 -1.44
N PHE A 93 -10.12 10.00 -1.35
CA PHE A 93 -9.14 11.06 -1.18
C PHE A 93 -8.38 10.96 0.14
N GLY A 94 -9.08 10.72 1.26
CA GLY A 94 -8.44 10.56 2.57
C GLY A 94 -7.49 9.36 2.63
N GLN A 95 -7.87 8.24 2.03
CA GLN A 95 -7.03 7.04 1.95
C GLN A 95 -5.77 7.28 1.12
N THR A 96 -5.90 7.91 -0.04
CA THR A 96 -4.75 8.23 -0.91
C THR A 96 -3.83 9.26 -0.26
N CYS A 97 -4.37 10.32 0.33
CA CYS A 97 -3.57 11.34 1.02
C CYS A 97 -2.77 10.77 2.20
N GLY A 98 -3.37 9.87 2.99
CA GLY A 98 -2.67 9.21 4.08
C GLY A 98 -1.45 8.41 3.59
N ARG A 99 -1.60 7.65 2.51
CA ARG A 99 -0.49 6.88 1.92
C ARG A 99 0.57 7.75 1.25
N LEU A 100 0.17 8.84 0.60
CA LEU A 100 1.10 9.82 0.06
C LEU A 100 1.91 10.51 1.17
N PHE A 101 1.27 10.84 2.28
CA PHE A 101 1.95 11.38 3.45
C PHE A 101 3.04 10.43 3.97
N ILE A 102 2.72 9.13 4.12
CA ILE A 102 3.71 8.13 4.54
C ILE A 102 4.84 8.00 3.51
N THR A 103 4.53 7.86 2.22
CA THR A 103 5.55 7.59 1.19
C THR A 103 6.44 8.78 0.86
N HIS A 104 5.88 9.98 0.77
CA HIS A 104 6.61 11.17 0.31
C HIS A 104 7.23 11.97 1.46
N LEU A 105 6.58 12.02 2.62
CA LEU A 105 7.06 12.84 3.75
C LEU A 105 7.76 12.03 4.84
N ILE A 106 7.50 10.73 4.95
CA ILE A 106 8.16 9.87 5.95
C ILE A 106 9.15 8.90 5.31
N GLY A 107 8.84 8.38 4.11
CA GLY A 107 9.61 7.33 3.47
C GLY A 107 11.10 7.64 3.31
N ASP A 108 11.45 8.84 2.86
CA ASP A 108 12.86 9.21 2.66
C ASP A 108 13.64 9.41 3.97
N ASP A 109 12.96 9.51 5.11
CA ASP A 109 13.56 9.65 6.43
C ASP A 109 13.79 8.30 7.12
N LEU A 110 13.47 7.20 6.47
CA LEU A 110 13.66 5.86 7.02
C LEU A 110 15.15 5.51 7.16
N PRO A 111 15.53 4.80 8.23
CA PRO A 111 16.90 4.32 8.41
C PRO A 111 17.30 3.40 7.26
N THR A 112 18.45 3.70 6.69
CA THR A 112 19.09 2.88 5.66
C THR A 112 19.90 1.76 6.32
N ASN A 113 19.91 0.56 5.74
CA ASN A 113 20.73 -0.60 6.16
C ASN A 113 20.37 -1.23 7.53
N ASP A 114 19.11 -1.14 7.94
CA ASP A 114 18.61 -1.72 9.19
C ASP A 114 17.67 -2.91 8.90
N LEU A 115 18.07 -4.10 9.36
CA LEU A 115 17.40 -5.36 9.09
C LEU A 115 15.91 -5.37 9.47
N LEU A 116 15.59 -4.81 10.64
CA LEU A 116 14.20 -4.77 11.08
C LEU A 116 13.42 -3.69 10.29
N SER A 117 14.07 -2.65 9.78
CA SER A 117 13.42 -1.68 8.90
C SER A 117 13.11 -2.27 7.51
N ASP A 118 13.98 -3.13 6.98
CA ASP A 118 13.69 -3.94 5.78
C ASP A 118 12.54 -4.93 6.01
N CYS A 119 12.47 -5.54 7.20
CA CYS A 119 11.35 -6.43 7.57
C CYS A 119 10.02 -5.67 7.64
N LEU A 120 9.99 -4.52 8.32
CA LEU A 120 8.80 -3.68 8.42
C LEU A 120 8.37 -3.14 7.05
N MET A 121 9.32 -2.77 6.20
CA MET A 121 9.03 -2.37 4.82
C MET A 121 8.42 -3.52 4.02
N THR A 122 8.91 -4.74 4.22
CA THR A 122 8.38 -5.95 3.57
C THR A 122 6.93 -6.19 3.97
N THR A 123 6.62 -6.18 5.27
CA THR A 123 5.26 -6.39 5.76
C THR A 123 4.31 -5.29 5.32
N LEU A 124 4.81 -4.05 5.25
CA LEU A 124 4.06 -2.91 4.71
C LEU A 124 3.74 -3.09 3.22
N GLN A 125 4.76 -3.34 2.38
CA GLN A 125 4.60 -3.52 0.94
C GLN A 125 3.72 -4.73 0.61
N LEU A 126 3.84 -5.82 1.36
CA LEU A 126 2.98 -7.00 1.21
C LEU A 126 1.53 -6.67 1.57
N SER A 127 1.30 -5.95 2.67
CA SER A 127 -0.04 -5.56 3.11
C SER A 127 -0.72 -4.62 2.11
N TRP A 128 0.00 -3.60 1.64
CA TRP A 128 -0.52 -2.67 0.64
C TRP A 128 -0.79 -3.35 -0.70
N SER A 129 0.17 -4.13 -1.20
CA SER A 129 0.03 -4.83 -2.49
C SER A 129 -1.14 -5.81 -2.46
N ALA A 130 -1.25 -6.64 -1.42
CA ALA A 130 -2.36 -7.59 -1.31
C ALA A 130 -3.72 -6.87 -1.24
N ALA A 131 -3.82 -5.77 -0.49
CA ALA A 131 -5.05 -5.00 -0.39
C ALA A 131 -5.45 -4.37 -1.75
N ASP A 132 -4.50 -3.79 -2.47
CA ASP A 132 -4.77 -3.11 -3.75
C ASP A 132 -5.01 -4.09 -4.90
N ILE A 133 -4.27 -5.20 -4.98
CA ILE A 133 -4.52 -6.26 -5.97
C ILE A 133 -5.95 -6.77 -5.83
N VAL A 134 -6.38 -7.13 -4.63
CA VAL A 134 -7.75 -7.60 -4.38
C VAL A 134 -8.78 -6.53 -4.75
N ARG A 135 -8.50 -5.26 -4.45
CA ARG A 135 -9.39 -4.13 -4.75
C ARG A 135 -9.56 -3.91 -6.25
N TYR A 136 -8.47 -3.84 -7.01
CA TYR A 136 -8.54 -3.63 -8.45
C TYR A 136 -9.11 -4.83 -9.20
N LEU A 137 -8.79 -6.07 -8.78
CA LEU A 137 -9.44 -7.26 -9.31
C LEU A 137 -10.95 -7.26 -9.03
N PHE A 138 -11.37 -6.82 -7.85
CA PHE A 138 -12.79 -6.67 -7.54
C PHE A 138 -13.46 -5.62 -8.44
N TYR A 139 -12.83 -4.46 -8.69
CA TYR A 139 -13.35 -3.45 -9.61
C TYR A 139 -13.45 -3.95 -11.05
N LEU A 140 -12.43 -4.67 -11.54
CA LEU A 140 -12.49 -5.34 -12.85
C LEU A 140 -13.64 -6.34 -12.91
N GLY A 141 -13.83 -7.12 -11.85
CA GLY A 141 -14.92 -8.08 -11.76
C GLY A 141 -16.31 -7.43 -11.83
N GLN A 142 -16.48 -6.27 -11.21
CA GLN A 142 -17.71 -5.49 -11.31
C GLN A 142 -17.93 -4.92 -12.72
N LEU A 143 -16.88 -4.41 -13.37
CA LEU A 143 -16.96 -3.87 -14.74
C LEU A 143 -17.33 -4.96 -15.76
N TRP A 144 -16.80 -6.17 -15.59
CA TRP A 144 -17.06 -7.30 -16.48
C TRP A 144 -18.30 -8.13 -16.10
N LYS A 145 -19.04 -7.73 -15.07
CA LYS A 145 -20.22 -8.47 -14.57
C LYS A 145 -19.89 -9.95 -14.33
N LEU A 146 -18.77 -10.21 -13.65
CA LEU A 146 -18.33 -11.58 -13.32
C LEU A 146 -19.33 -12.32 -12.44
N ASP A 147 -20.21 -11.62 -11.74
CA ASP A 147 -21.33 -12.22 -11.03
C ASP A 147 -22.26 -13.01 -11.96
N GLN A 148 -22.43 -12.56 -13.21
CA GLN A 148 -23.27 -13.22 -14.20
C GLN A 148 -22.53 -14.33 -14.96
N THR A 149 -21.24 -14.12 -15.29
CA THR A 149 -20.46 -15.06 -16.12
C THR A 149 -19.69 -16.10 -15.30
N HIS A 150 -19.11 -15.69 -14.16
CA HIS A 150 -18.26 -16.52 -13.30
C HIS A 150 -18.57 -16.30 -11.82
N PRO A 151 -19.76 -16.72 -11.33
CA PRO A 151 -20.25 -16.38 -10.00
C PRO A 151 -19.32 -16.84 -8.87
N LYS A 152 -18.63 -17.97 -9.03
CA LYS A 152 -17.64 -18.47 -8.05
C LYS A 152 -16.47 -17.50 -7.88
N VAL A 153 -15.92 -16.99 -8.97
CA VAL A 153 -14.79 -16.04 -8.95
C VAL A 153 -15.22 -14.72 -8.34
N ALA A 154 -16.39 -14.21 -8.73
CA ALA A 154 -16.96 -12.99 -8.15
C ALA A 154 -17.18 -13.11 -6.64
N SER A 155 -17.64 -14.26 -6.16
CA SER A 155 -17.83 -14.55 -4.73
C SER A 155 -16.50 -14.56 -3.96
N ILE A 156 -15.47 -15.20 -4.50
CA ILE A 156 -14.11 -15.21 -3.88
C ILE A 156 -13.55 -13.79 -3.78
N LEU A 157 -13.63 -13.00 -4.87
CA LEU A 157 -13.15 -11.62 -4.87
C LEU A 157 -13.92 -10.75 -3.87
N LYS A 158 -15.24 -10.90 -3.81
CA LYS A 158 -16.08 -10.21 -2.82
C LYS A 158 -15.69 -10.60 -1.39
N PHE A 159 -15.49 -11.89 -1.13
CA PHE A 159 -15.07 -12.39 0.17
C PHE A 159 -13.71 -11.81 0.58
N LEU A 160 -12.71 -11.86 -0.31
CA LEU A 160 -11.39 -11.29 -0.06
C LEU A 160 -11.46 -9.78 0.19
N ARG A 161 -12.22 -9.04 -0.62
CA ARG A 161 -12.38 -7.58 -0.51
C ARG A 161 -12.90 -7.13 0.85
N TYR A 162 -13.79 -7.92 1.46
CA TYR A 162 -14.44 -7.61 2.74
C TYR A 162 -13.89 -8.38 3.96
N ASN A 163 -12.90 -9.25 3.81
CA ASN A 163 -12.27 -9.94 4.95
C ASN A 163 -10.76 -9.73 5.03
N ALA A 164 -10.06 -9.58 3.91
CA ALA A 164 -8.60 -9.43 3.92
C ALA A 164 -8.13 -8.20 4.73
N PHE A 165 -8.92 -7.12 4.73
CA PHE A 165 -8.59 -5.91 5.49
C PHE A 165 -8.50 -6.16 7.01
N LEU A 166 -9.17 -7.18 7.56
CA LEU A 166 -9.12 -7.48 8.99
C LEU A 166 -7.70 -7.82 9.47
N VAL A 167 -6.88 -8.39 8.58
CA VAL A 167 -5.48 -8.75 8.87
C VAL A 167 -4.52 -7.76 8.24
N LEU A 168 -4.68 -7.46 6.96
CA LEU A 168 -3.74 -6.61 6.22
C LEU A 168 -3.69 -5.18 6.78
N TYR A 169 -4.80 -4.68 7.31
CA TYR A 169 -4.87 -3.31 7.80
C TYR A 169 -4.10 -3.12 9.12
N PRO A 170 -4.30 -3.93 10.17
CA PRO A 170 -3.44 -3.88 11.35
C PRO A 170 -1.97 -4.08 11.04
N VAL A 171 -1.62 -5.04 10.17
CA VAL A 171 -0.21 -5.33 9.81
C VAL A 171 0.43 -4.13 9.12
N GLY A 172 -0.26 -3.50 8.17
CA GLY A 172 0.22 -2.28 7.50
C GLY A 172 0.43 -1.12 8.49
N MET A 173 -0.59 -0.82 9.30
CA MET A 173 -0.54 0.24 10.31
C MET A 173 0.60 0.03 11.31
N LEU A 174 0.75 -1.19 11.86
CA LEU A 174 1.82 -1.52 12.80
C LEU A 174 3.19 -1.35 12.17
N SER A 175 3.32 -1.69 10.88
CA SER A 175 4.57 -1.51 10.14
C SER A 175 4.94 -0.03 10.02
N GLU A 176 4.00 0.83 9.65
CA GLU A 176 4.21 2.28 9.50
C GLU A 176 4.56 2.95 10.83
N VAL A 177 3.82 2.63 11.90
CA VAL A 177 4.06 3.16 13.25
C VAL A 177 5.43 2.73 13.76
N SER A 178 5.79 1.46 13.56
CA SER A 178 7.08 0.93 13.99
C SER A 178 8.22 1.57 13.21
N MET A 179 8.06 1.79 11.90
CA MET A 179 9.03 2.46 11.06
C MET A 179 9.25 3.92 11.46
N LYS A 180 8.18 4.68 11.75
CA LYS A 180 8.30 6.08 12.17
C LYS A 180 9.04 6.26 13.49
N ARG A 181 8.96 5.28 14.40
CA ARG A 181 9.68 5.27 15.68
C ARG A 181 11.18 5.02 15.53
N ARG A 182 11.63 4.53 14.38
CA ARG A 182 13.06 4.30 14.14
C ARG A 182 13.77 5.62 13.92
N LYS A 183 14.98 5.72 14.47
CA LYS A 183 15.84 6.89 14.27
C LYS A 183 16.53 6.79 12.90
N PRO A 184 16.58 7.87 12.10
CA PRO A 184 17.37 7.88 10.88
C PRO A 184 18.85 7.67 11.19
N VAL A 185 19.53 6.87 10.37
CA VAL A 185 20.98 6.59 10.51
C VAL A 185 21.82 7.82 10.14
N VAL A 186 21.35 8.59 9.16
CA VAL A 186 21.99 9.84 8.75
C VAL A 186 21.32 11.00 9.48
N LYS A 187 22.10 11.79 10.23
CA LYS A 187 21.65 13.07 10.80
C LYS A 187 21.41 14.05 9.65
N LYS A 188 20.17 14.14 9.18
CA LYS A 188 19.73 15.21 8.29
C LYS A 188 19.69 16.53 9.07
N PRO A 189 19.92 17.69 8.41
CA PRO A 189 19.68 18.98 9.06
C PRO A 189 18.25 18.98 9.63
N PRO A 190 18.05 19.46 10.86
CA PRO A 190 16.75 19.45 11.48
C PRO A 190 15.78 20.22 10.59
N TYR A 191 14.62 19.64 10.31
CA TYR A 191 13.54 20.38 9.68
C TYR A 191 13.23 21.65 10.48
N PRO A 192 12.82 22.75 9.82
CA PRO A 192 12.25 23.89 10.52
C PRO A 192 11.19 23.41 11.52
N LEU A 193 11.14 24.02 12.71
CA LEU A 193 10.28 23.57 13.82
C LEU A 193 8.82 23.39 13.39
N VAL A 194 8.32 24.30 12.55
CA VAL A 194 6.98 24.24 11.96
C VAL A 194 6.78 22.97 11.12
N LYS A 195 7.71 22.63 10.23
CA LYS A 195 7.63 21.41 9.41
C LYS A 195 7.67 20.15 10.27
N LYS A 196 8.52 20.11 11.29
CA LYS A 196 8.58 19.00 12.24
C LYS A 196 7.25 18.83 12.99
N PHE A 197 6.69 19.92 13.48
CA PHE A 197 5.38 19.94 14.14
C PHE A 197 4.29 19.42 13.21
N MET A 198 4.21 19.93 11.98
CA MET A 198 3.21 19.47 11.00
C MET A 198 3.32 17.98 10.71
N ILE A 199 4.52 17.44 10.49
CA ILE A 199 4.70 16.00 10.24
C ILE A 199 4.21 15.17 11.43
N VAL A 200 4.54 15.56 12.67
CA VAL A 200 4.08 14.83 13.86
C VAL A 200 2.57 14.94 14.02
N PHE A 201 2.02 16.15 13.85
CA PHE A 201 0.58 16.40 13.94
C PHE A 201 -0.22 15.57 12.95
N PHE A 202 0.14 15.62 11.66
CA PHE A 202 -0.55 14.84 10.62
C PHE A 202 -0.37 13.33 10.81
N PHE A 203 0.80 12.88 11.27
CA PHE A 203 1.01 11.47 11.57
C PHE A 203 0.10 11.00 12.71
N LEU A 204 -0.01 11.78 13.79
CA LEU A 204 -0.92 11.49 14.89
C LEU A 204 -2.38 11.55 14.45
N PHE A 205 -2.75 12.53 13.61
CA PHE A 205 -4.09 12.61 13.03
C PHE A 205 -4.44 11.36 12.21
N ILE A 206 -3.52 10.89 11.35
CA ILE A 206 -3.71 9.65 10.58
C ILE A 206 -3.87 8.46 11.51
N VAL A 207 -3.02 8.30 12.52
CA VAL A 207 -3.07 7.14 13.43
C VAL A 207 -4.30 7.15 14.33
N CYS A 208 -4.65 8.30 14.91
CA CYS A 208 -5.72 8.40 15.91
C CYS A 208 -7.11 8.59 15.29
N VAL A 209 -7.21 9.27 14.14
CA VAL A 209 -8.49 9.61 13.51
C VAL A 209 -8.63 8.89 12.17
N GLY A 210 -7.63 9.01 11.29
CA GLY A 210 -7.66 8.44 9.94
C GLY A 210 -7.88 6.93 9.95
N TYR A 211 -7.03 6.19 10.68
CA TYR A 211 -7.08 4.74 10.67
C TYR A 211 -8.35 4.16 11.27
N PRO A 212 -8.78 4.57 12.47
CA PRO A 212 -10.03 4.08 13.05
C PRO A 212 -11.24 4.40 12.16
N THR A 213 -11.29 5.60 11.57
CA THR A 213 -12.42 6.01 10.71
C THR A 213 -12.55 5.11 9.48
N VAL A 214 -11.44 4.87 8.77
CA VAL A 214 -11.45 4.01 7.57
C VAL A 214 -11.75 2.55 7.95
N TYR A 215 -11.19 2.06 9.06
CA TYR A 215 -11.42 0.69 9.51
C TYR A 215 -12.89 0.45 9.91
N LEU A 216 -13.48 1.35 10.68
CA LEU A 216 -14.89 1.29 11.07
C LEU A 216 -15.82 1.39 9.85
N HIS A 217 -15.47 2.23 8.88
CA HIS A 217 -16.20 2.31 7.61
C HIS A 217 -16.20 0.97 6.87
N MET A 218 -15.03 0.32 6.76
CA MET A 218 -14.87 -0.99 6.13
C MET A 218 -15.65 -2.09 6.86
N LEU A 219 -15.71 -2.06 8.20
CA LEU A 219 -16.56 -2.96 8.98
C LEU A 219 -18.05 -2.76 8.68
N SER A 220 -18.50 -1.51 8.55
CA SER A 220 -19.88 -1.21 8.15
C SER A 220 -20.18 -1.73 6.75
N GLN A 221 -19.28 -1.54 5.79
CA GLN A 221 -19.42 -2.08 4.43
C GLN A 221 -19.49 -3.61 4.42
N ARG A 222 -18.61 -4.28 5.16
CA ARG A 222 -18.64 -5.74 5.33
C ARG A 222 -20.00 -6.23 5.82
N ARG A 223 -20.55 -5.61 6.87
CA ARG A 223 -21.87 -5.97 7.43
C ARG A 223 -23.02 -5.75 6.44
N LYS A 224 -22.89 -4.84 5.48
CA LYS A 224 -23.90 -4.59 4.45
C LYS A 224 -23.77 -5.56 3.29
N SER A 225 -22.54 -5.85 2.85
CA SER A 225 -22.28 -6.63 1.64
C SER A 225 -22.25 -8.14 1.86
N MET A 226 -22.01 -8.61 3.09
CA MET A 226 -21.93 -10.04 3.45
C MET A 226 -23.19 -10.56 4.17
N LYS A 227 -24.29 -9.79 4.13
CA LYS A 227 -25.64 -10.32 4.41
C LYS A 227 -26.14 -11.06 3.18
#